data_AF-A0A1E5FKE5-F1
#
_entry.id   AF-A0A1E5FKE5-F1
#
_cell.length_a   1.000
_cell.length_b   1.000
_cell.length_c   1.000
_cell.angle_alpha   90.00
_cell.angle_beta   90.00
_cell.angle_gamma   90.00
#
_symmetry.space_group_name_H-M   'P 1'
#
loop_
_entity.id
_entity.type
_entity.pdbx_description
1 polymer ?
#
loop_
_entity_poly.entity_id
_entity_poly.type
_entity_poly.pdbx_seq_one_letter_code
_entity_poly.pdbx_strand_id
1 'polypeptide(L)'
;FSYIQIFMIKMKLKAELEFIKLSYNSAQILLKEIGFNDILSQAFNALPDELRFYAFKFGVPQGLAVWANFFTTALVMRLSR
;
A
#
# COMPACT_ATOMS: atom_id res chain seq x y z
N PHE A 1 6.65 41.02 1.96
CA PHE A 1 6.32 40.11 3.08
C PHE A 1 5.42 38.95 2.64
N SER A 2 4.26 39.21 2.02
CA SER A 2 3.30 38.17 1.56
C SER A 2 3.90 37.11 0.60
N TYR A 3 4.73 37.52 -0.38
CA TYR A 3 5.32 36.58 -1.34
C TYR A 3 6.24 35.52 -0.70
N ILE A 4 6.99 35.92 0.33
CA ILE A 4 7.89 35.02 1.07
C ILE A 4 7.08 33.99 1.87
N GLN A 5 5.96 34.40 2.45
CA GLN A 5 5.05 33.50 3.17
C GLN A 5 4.44 32.46 2.24
N ILE A 6 3.95 32.87 1.07
CA ILE A 6 3.40 31.96 0.05
C ILE A 6 4.48 30.98 -0.44
N PHE A 7 5.71 31.46 -0.66
CA PHE A 7 6.83 30.61 -1.04
C PHE A 7 7.16 29.56 0.04
N MET A 8 7.18 29.96 1.32
CA MET A 8 7.41 29.01 2.43
C MET A 8 6.31 27.96 2.53
N ILE A 9 5.04 28.34 2.37
CA ILE A 9 3.91 27.39 2.37
C ILE A 9 4.06 26.39 1.21
N LYS A 10 4.41 26.88 0.01
CA LYS A 10 4.66 26.03 -1.16
C LYS A 10 5.79 25.03 -0.93
N MET A 11 6.88 25.46 -0.27
CA MET A 11 8.00 24.59 0.06
C MET A 11 7.62 23.53 1.10
N LYS A 12 6.88 23.90 2.15
CA LYS A 12 6.37 22.94 3.14
C LYS A 12 5.46 21.90 2.50
N LEU A 13 4.49 22.33 1.69
CA LEU A 13 3.61 21.40 0.96
C LEU A 13 4.39 20.46 0.05
N LYS A 14 5.41 20.95 -0.66
CA LYS A 14 6.27 20.09 -1.48
C LYS A 14 7.04 19.07 -0.65
N ALA A 15 7.58 19.45 0.50
CA ALA A 15 8.31 18.55 1.38
C ALA A 15 7.40 17.42 1.91
N GLU A 16 6.19 17.76 2.37
CA GLU A 16 5.18 16.78 2.80
C GLU A 16 4.79 15.83 1.66
N LEU A 17 4.63 16.35 0.44
CA LEU A 17 4.23 15.55 -0.72
C LEU A 17 5.34 14.57 -1.15
N GLU A 18 6.60 15.01 -1.12
CA GLU A 18 7.75 14.12 -1.35
C GLU A 18 7.89 13.07 -0.24
N PHE A 19 7.61 13.43 1.01
CA PHE A 19 7.61 12.48 2.13
C PHE A 19 6.53 11.40 1.98
N ILE A 20 5.32 11.77 1.55
CA ILE A 20 4.24 10.83 1.24
C ILE A 20 4.65 9.89 0.11
N LYS A 21 5.27 10.40 -0.97
CA LYS A 21 5.78 9.57 -2.06
C LYS A 21 6.84 8.58 -1.60
N LEU A 22 7.79 9.02 -0.78
CA LEU A 22 8.85 8.16 -0.25
C LEU A 22 8.27 7.04 0.63
N SER A 23 7.32 7.39 1.50
CA SER A 23 6.59 6.44 2.33
C SER A 23 5.81 5.44 1.49
N TYR A 24 5.13 5.90 0.44
CA TYR A 24 4.39 5.04 -0.49
C TYR A 24 5.32 4.06 -1.24
N ASN A 25 6.44 4.54 -1.79
CA ASN A 25 7.42 3.69 -2.45
C ASN A 25 8.02 2.66 -1.49
N SER A 26 8.31 3.06 -0.25
CA SER A 26 8.84 2.15 0.78
C SER A 26 7.81 1.07 1.14
N ALA A 27 6.54 1.43 1.27
CA ALA A 27 5.45 0.47 1.48
C ALA A 27 5.32 -0.49 0.29
N GLN A 28 5.41 0.03 -0.94
CA GLN A 28 5.33 -0.78 -2.15
C GLN A 28 6.50 -1.78 -2.27
N ILE A 29 7.71 -1.36 -1.89
CA ILE A 29 8.89 -2.23 -1.83
C ILE A 29 8.69 -3.30 -0.76
N LEU A 30 8.33 -2.93 0.47
CA LEU A 30 8.08 -3.88 1.55
C LEU A 30 6.99 -4.90 1.20
N LEU A 31 5.89 -4.47 0.59
CA LEU A 31 4.82 -5.37 0.15
C LEU A 31 5.23 -6.32 -0.99
N LYS A 32 6.05 -5.83 -1.92
CA LYS A 32 6.61 -6.67 -2.98
C LYS A 32 7.63 -7.66 -2.42
N GLU A 33 8.49 -7.24 -1.50
CA GLU A 33 9.54 -8.07 -0.91
C GLU A 33 9.01 -9.06 0.12
N ILE A 34 7.93 -8.73 0.85
CA ILE A 34 7.23 -9.66 1.76
C ILE A 34 6.57 -10.82 0.98
N GLY A 35 6.47 -10.73 -0.35
CA GLY A 35 5.94 -11.82 -1.18
C GLY A 35 4.45 -12.06 -0.91
N PHE A 36 3.71 -11.04 -0.45
CA PHE A 36 2.30 -11.21 -0.07
C PHE A 36 1.44 -11.74 -1.23
N ASN A 37 1.75 -11.34 -2.47
CA ASN A 37 1.11 -11.90 -3.66
C ASN A 37 1.44 -13.38 -3.85
N ASP A 38 2.68 -13.82 -3.61
CA ASP A 38 3.06 -15.23 -3.71
C ASP A 38 2.43 -16.05 -2.59
N ILE A 39 2.36 -15.51 -1.37
CA ILE A 39 1.68 -16.15 -0.22
C ILE A 39 0.18 -16.25 -0.49
N LEU A 40 -0.46 -15.19 -1.01
CA LEU A 40 -1.86 -15.21 -1.41
C LEU A 40 -2.09 -16.26 -2.49
N SER A 41 -1.21 -16.34 -3.48
CA SER A 41 -1.30 -17.31 -4.58
C SER A 41 -1.15 -18.74 -4.11
N GLN A 42 -0.19 -18.99 -3.20
CA GLN A 42 0.02 -20.32 -2.60
C GLN A 42 -1.15 -20.72 -1.71
N ALA A 43 -1.65 -19.80 -0.88
CA ALA A 43 -2.84 -20.03 -0.06
C ALA A 43 -4.08 -20.30 -0.93
N PHE A 44 -4.27 -19.54 -2.01
CA PHE A 44 -5.36 -19.74 -2.97
C PHE A 44 -5.27 -21.07 -3.70
N ASN A 45 -4.07 -21.49 -4.08
CA ASN A 45 -3.85 -22.76 -4.76
C ASN A 45 -3.91 -23.97 -3.82
N ALA A 46 -3.80 -23.76 -2.51
CA ALA A 46 -4.01 -24.79 -1.50
C ALA A 46 -5.50 -25.01 -1.16
N LEU A 47 -6.41 -24.14 -1.61
CA LEU A 47 -7.85 -24.34 -1.41
C LEU A 47 -8.43 -25.44 -2.32
N PRO A 48 -9.43 -26.20 -1.84
CA PRO A 48 -10.19 -27.14 -2.67
C PRO A 48 -10.79 -26.45 -3.90
N ASP A 49 -10.88 -27.16 -5.03
CA ASP A 49 -11.22 -26.59 -6.34
C ASP A 49 -12.53 -25.80 -6.37
N GLU A 50 -13.55 -26.27 -5.64
CA GLU A 50 -14.85 -25.58 -5.54
C GLU A 50 -14.72 -24.22 -4.84
N LEU A 51 -14.05 -24.19 -3.68
CA LEU A 51 -13.83 -22.97 -2.90
C LEU A 51 -12.94 -21.97 -3.64
N ARG A 52 -11.92 -22.46 -4.36
CA ARG A 52 -11.05 -21.64 -5.20
C ARG A 52 -11.84 -20.95 -6.32
N PHE A 53 -12.77 -21.66 -6.96
CA PHE A 53 -13.64 -21.11 -8.01
C PHE A 53 -14.55 -20.00 -7.48
N TYR A 54 -15.20 -20.22 -6.33
CA TYR A 54 -16.05 -19.19 -5.72
C TYR A 54 -15.25 -17.98 -5.22
N ALA A 55 -14.10 -18.21 -4.59
CA ALA A 55 -13.26 -17.14 -4.09
C ALA A 55 -12.65 -16.28 -5.21
N PHE A 56 -12.31 -16.89 -6.36
CA PHE A 56 -11.90 -16.15 -7.55
C PHE A 56 -13.05 -15.34 -8.14
N LYS A 57 -14.25 -15.93 -8.24
CA LYS A 57 -15.45 -15.26 -8.77
C LYS A 57 -15.90 -14.07 -7.91
N PHE A 58 -15.71 -14.15 -6.59
CA PHE A 58 -15.99 -13.06 -5.65
C PHE A 58 -14.90 -11.99 -5.59
N GLY A 59 -13.77 -12.16 -6.27
CA GLY A 59 -12.67 -11.18 -6.24
C GLY A 59 -11.95 -11.11 -4.89
N VAL A 60 -12.07 -12.15 -4.05
CA VAL A 60 -11.41 -12.27 -2.75
C VAL A 60 -9.89 -12.04 -2.81
N PRO A 61 -9.14 -12.57 -3.80
CA PRO A 61 -7.68 -12.34 -3.85
C PRO A 61 -7.34 -10.88 -4.14
N GLN A 62 -8.13 -10.20 -4.97
CA GLN A 62 -7.94 -8.78 -5.28
C GLN A 62 -8.34 -7.89 -4.08
N GLY A 63 -9.42 -8.24 -3.38
CA GLY A 63 -9.84 -7.54 -2.16
C GLY A 63 -8.79 -7.63 -1.04
N LEU A 64 -8.25 -8.82 -0.79
CA LEU A 64 -7.20 -9.04 0.22
C LEU A 64 -5.90 -8.31 -0.14
N ALA A 65 -5.53 -8.28 -1.42
CA ALA A 65 -4.37 -7.53 -1.88
C ALA A 65 -4.53 -6.02 -1.62
N VAL A 66 -5.69 -5.44 -1.93
CA VAL A 66 -5.98 -4.03 -1.63
C VAL A 66 -5.95 -3.75 -0.12
N TRP A 67 -6.51 -4.66 0.69
CA TRP A 67 -6.53 -4.53 2.15
C TRP A 67 -5.13 -4.55 2.76
N ALA A 68 -4.26 -5.46 2.30
CA ALA A 68 -2.86 -5.53 2.72
C ALA A 68 -2.06 -4.30 2.27
N ASN A 69 -2.35 -3.74 1.10
CA ASN A 69 -1.79 -2.48 0.63
C ASN A 69 -2.14 -1.33 1.59
N PHE A 70 -3.41 -1.21 1.97
CA PHE A 70 -3.85 -0.19 2.94
C PHE A 70 -3.23 -0.39 4.32
N PHE A 71 -3.19 -1.63 4.82
CA PHE A 71 -2.61 -1.94 6.12
C PHE A 71 -1.13 -1.59 6.18
N THR A 72 -0.36 -1.95 5.15
CA THR A 72 1.08 -1.66 5.11
C THR A 72 1.34 -0.17 4.92
N THR A 73 0.54 0.51 4.10
CA THR A 73 0.64 1.97 3.96
C THR A 73 0.35 2.67 5.30
N ALA A 74 -0.67 2.22 6.03
CA ALA A 74 -0.99 2.74 7.37
C ALA A 74 0.12 2.45 8.39
N LEU A 75 0.73 1.26 8.33
CA LEU A 75 1.84 0.87 9.19
C LEU A 75 3.08 1.74 8.90
N VAL A 76 3.41 1.96 7.63
CA VAL A 76 4.50 2.86 7.23
C VAL A 76 4.20 4.29 7.67
N MET A 77 3.00 4.82 7.45
CA MET A 77 2.61 6.16 7.93
C MET A 77 2.70 6.29 9.45
N ARG A 78 2.48 5.22 10.20
CA ARG A 78 2.62 5.19 11.66
C ARG A 78 4.08 5.12 12.11
N LEU A 79 4.93 4.37 11.41
CA LEU A 79 6.36 4.28 11.71
C LEU A 79 7.15 5.51 11.25
N SER A 80 6.67 6.18 10.21
CA SER A 80 7.24 7.42 9.68
C SER A 80 6.90 8.67 10.51
N ARG A 81 6.15 8.52 11.60
CA ARG A 81 5.71 9.61 12.48
C ARG A 81 6.63 9.81 13.68
#